data_AF-A0A7E5X3X9-F1
#
_entry.id   AF-A0A7E5X3X9-F1
#
_cell.length_a   1.000
_cell.length_b   1.000
_cell.length_c   1.000
_cell.angle_alpha   90.00
_cell.angle_beta   90.00
_cell.angle_gamma   90.00
#
_symmetry.space_group_name_H-M   'P 1'
#
loop_
_entity.id
_entity.type
_entity.pdbx_description
1 polymer ?
#
loop_
_entity_poly.entity_id
_entity_poly.type
_entity_poly.pdbx_seq_one_letter_code
_entity_poly.pdbx_strand_id
1 'polypeptide(L)'
;MEYQDDDDDDSYDAVYENGRWVWDDVTRQLVYKKEAPEVPQERVAIAVAILGSVEFREDIDLNEQQRFRKRIQRKIIEGNDVVTLQDIKDVVLFTAPPKIVKPVIIHLLHLPATERLLRALIFFCQYYLQTLDLMSLRTLELLGKIRTPKSDETEFEFLENLQDLRLLVAKEYSNVIMGFGEFAKLHHMGALKKSRSLSKRESLVFETFIRISIQIIWIALGRKSFSQIEIEVNRIFKSSIFNSAEHKLSKETKNKLAVTNPNEKAVLLGQCMQKRHKVNVLSPLMDEVHCHRYIDHRIYGLGIIKYPSISPRHRYLENAISLPEHQLEDVNMSVGILGLPRENFDILLKEIKFISASSSNVSVNKQPSRPTNVTKSMRKSLIVAGPTFKDIVIPSKQEDDYPLETCPDFPTESMPRRPCDELQRQKWMKRIQRIQYRQRAHQKHV
;
A
#
# COMPACT_ATOMS: atom_id res chain seq x y z
N MET A 1 -21.81 -43.60 -3.47
CA MET A 1 -21.58 -43.52 -2.02
C MET A 1 -21.08 -42.11 -1.80
N GLU A 2 -21.99 -41.22 -1.40
CA GLU A 2 -21.72 -39.80 -1.15
C GLU A 2 -20.86 -39.66 0.11
N TYR A 3 -19.81 -38.86 0.03
CA TYR A 3 -19.08 -38.40 1.22
C TYR A 3 -19.70 -37.06 1.63
N GLN A 4 -20.42 -37.06 2.74
CA GLN A 4 -20.78 -35.84 3.46
C GLN A 4 -19.55 -35.41 4.27
N ASP A 5 -19.01 -34.23 3.95
CA ASP A 5 -18.06 -33.50 4.78
C ASP A 5 -18.85 -32.81 5.91
N ASP A 6 -18.95 -33.48 7.06
CA ASP A 6 -19.36 -32.86 8.33
C ASP A 6 -18.11 -32.28 9.02
N ASP A 7 -17.65 -31.12 8.56
CA ASP A 7 -16.68 -30.27 9.28
C ASP A 7 -17.44 -29.25 10.17
N ASP A 8 -18.21 -29.77 11.13
CA ASP A 8 -18.68 -28.99 12.29
C ASP A 8 -17.53 -28.90 13.30
N ASP A 9 -16.58 -28.00 13.03
CA ASP A 9 -15.43 -27.73 13.90
C ASP A 9 -15.87 -26.80 15.04
N ASP A 10 -16.55 -27.41 16.02
CA ASP A 10 -16.95 -26.80 17.27
C ASP A 10 -15.77 -26.08 17.94
N SER A 11 -16.09 -24.90 18.49
CA SER A 11 -15.18 -24.01 19.21
C SER A 11 -14.31 -24.74 20.24
N TYR A 12 -13.12 -25.18 19.84
CA TYR A 12 -12.09 -25.65 20.76
C TYR A 12 -11.65 -24.49 21.68
N ASP A 13 -12.25 -24.39 22.86
CA ASP A 13 -11.60 -23.76 24.02
C ASP A 13 -10.25 -24.48 24.17
N ALA A 14 -9.14 -23.74 24.01
CA ALA A 14 -7.82 -24.33 24.15
C ALA A 14 -7.66 -24.83 25.60
N VAL A 15 -7.74 -26.16 25.75
CA VAL A 15 -7.81 -26.89 27.03
C VAL A 15 -6.69 -26.48 28.01
N TYR A 16 -5.57 -26.00 27.46
CA TYR A 16 -4.36 -25.60 28.17
C TYR A 16 -4.12 -24.08 28.20
N GLU A 17 -5.18 -23.26 28.25
CA GLU A 17 -5.02 -21.82 28.52
C GLU A 17 -4.66 -21.52 29.99
N ASN A 18 -3.73 -20.57 30.17
CA ASN A 18 -3.35 -19.95 31.45
C ASN A 18 -2.83 -20.91 32.53
N GLY A 19 -1.92 -21.81 32.18
CA GLY A 19 -1.32 -22.72 33.12
C GLY A 19 0.08 -23.15 32.73
N ARG A 20 0.73 -23.89 33.61
CA ARG A 20 2.08 -24.43 33.42
C ARG A 20 2.07 -25.93 33.65
N TRP A 21 2.90 -26.62 32.88
CA TRP A 21 3.21 -28.02 33.13
C TRP A 21 4.23 -28.10 34.25
N VAL A 22 3.89 -28.80 35.33
CA VAL A 22 4.77 -29.03 36.47
C VAL A 22 4.97 -30.52 36.61
N TRP A 23 6.22 -30.93 36.77
CA TRP A 23 6.54 -32.31 37.13
C TRP A 23 6.04 -32.57 38.54
N ASP A 24 5.15 -33.54 38.70
CA ASP A 24 4.68 -33.99 39.99
C ASP A 24 5.46 -35.24 40.41
N ASP A 25 6.34 -35.10 41.40
CA ASP A 25 7.19 -36.18 41.90
C ASP A 25 6.39 -37.32 42.55
N VAL A 26 5.18 -37.05 43.04
CA VAL A 26 4.32 -38.04 43.71
C VAL A 26 3.65 -38.95 42.68
N THR A 27 3.12 -38.36 41.61
CA THR A 27 2.44 -39.13 40.55
C THR A 27 3.36 -39.51 39.39
N ARG A 28 4.63 -39.06 39.42
CA ARG A 28 5.67 -39.29 38.38
C ARG A 28 5.19 -38.95 36.97
N GLN A 29 4.43 -37.87 36.83
CA GLN A 29 3.90 -37.41 35.55
C GLN A 29 3.91 -35.89 35.46
N LEU A 30 3.85 -35.40 34.22
CA LEU A 30 3.65 -33.98 33.92
C LEU A 30 2.18 -33.62 34.15
N VAL A 31 1.93 -32.73 35.12
CA VAL A 31 0.58 -32.27 35.47
C VAL A 31 0.43 -30.80 35.08
N TYR A 32 -0.62 -30.50 34.33
CA TYR A 32 -0.97 -29.14 33.94
C TYR A 32 -1.70 -28.42 35.08
N LYS A 33 -1.14 -27.30 35.58
CA LYS A 33 -1.75 -26.46 36.62
C LYS A 33 -2.19 -25.12 36.04
N LYS A 34 -3.50 -24.83 36.03
CA LYS A 34 -4.07 -23.52 35.68
C LYS A 34 -3.87 -22.53 36.84
N GLU A 35 -3.47 -21.30 36.52
CA GLU A 35 -3.44 -20.17 37.47
C GLU A 35 -4.77 -19.37 37.33
N ALA A 36 -5.47 -19.14 38.44
CA ALA A 36 -6.83 -18.56 38.50
C ALA A 36 -6.88 -17.01 38.35
N PRO A 37 -8.08 -16.38 38.32
CA PRO A 37 -9.23 -16.60 37.45
C PRO A 37 -9.25 -15.58 36.29
N GLU A 38 -10.04 -15.86 35.26
CA GLU A 38 -10.17 -15.03 34.06
C GLU A 38 -10.79 -13.66 34.37
N VAL A 39 -10.08 -12.58 34.06
CA VAL A 39 -10.71 -11.26 33.88
C VAL A 39 -11.63 -11.39 32.66
N PRO A 40 -12.93 -11.03 32.74
CA PRO A 40 -13.82 -11.07 31.58
C PRO A 40 -13.33 -10.06 30.53
N GLN A 41 -12.47 -10.49 29.62
CA GLN A 41 -12.25 -9.78 28.39
C GLN A 41 -13.44 -10.14 27.50
N GLU A 42 -14.21 -9.13 27.08
CA GLU A 42 -15.30 -9.27 26.13
C GLU A 42 -14.84 -10.13 24.95
N ARG A 43 -15.25 -11.40 24.94
CA ARG A 43 -15.08 -12.31 23.80
C ARG A 43 -15.97 -11.76 22.70
N VAL A 44 -15.44 -10.84 21.90
CA VAL A 44 -16.04 -10.49 20.61
C VAL A 44 -15.86 -11.73 19.74
N ALA A 45 -16.94 -12.52 19.60
CA ALA A 45 -16.99 -13.61 18.65
C ALA A 45 -16.64 -13.06 17.26
N ILE A 46 -15.45 -13.39 16.76
CA ILE A 46 -15.04 -13.07 15.40
C ILE A 46 -15.41 -14.29 14.57
N ALA A 47 -16.55 -14.21 13.89
CA ALA A 47 -16.91 -15.18 12.86
C ALA A 47 -15.77 -15.31 11.84
N VAL A 48 -15.31 -16.55 11.66
CA VAL A 48 -14.34 -16.95 10.66
C VAL A 48 -14.98 -16.73 9.30
N ALA A 49 -14.60 -15.63 8.65
CA ALA A 49 -14.77 -15.50 7.21
C ALA A 49 -13.36 -15.44 6.64
N ILE A 50 -12.96 -16.50 5.94
CA ILE A 50 -11.95 -16.43 4.89
C ILE A 50 -12.32 -15.18 4.09
N LEU A 51 -11.45 -14.16 4.12
CA LEU A 51 -11.73 -12.89 3.46
C LEU A 51 -11.86 -13.19 1.95
N GLY A 52 -13.09 -13.34 1.46
CA GLY A 52 -13.41 -13.61 0.06
C GLY A 52 -12.94 -12.50 -0.87
N SER A 53 -13.48 -12.41 -2.09
CA SER A 53 -13.30 -11.22 -2.93
C SER A 53 -13.92 -10.01 -2.22
N VAL A 54 -13.10 -9.28 -1.47
CA VAL A 54 -13.48 -7.99 -0.88
C VAL A 54 -13.46 -6.96 -1.99
N GLU A 55 -14.63 -6.64 -2.52
CA GLU A 55 -14.79 -5.65 -3.57
C GLU A 55 -15.10 -4.28 -2.98
N PHE A 56 -14.28 -3.29 -3.31
CA PHE A 56 -14.55 -1.90 -2.97
C PHE A 56 -15.60 -1.34 -3.93
N ARG A 57 -16.55 -0.56 -3.41
CA ARG A 57 -17.61 0.03 -4.25
C ARG A 57 -17.02 1.11 -5.16
N GLU A 58 -17.07 0.91 -6.47
CA GLU A 58 -16.60 1.89 -7.46
C GLU A 58 -17.67 2.93 -7.82
N ASP A 59 -18.93 2.49 -7.83
CA ASP A 59 -20.09 3.30 -8.15
C ASP A 59 -20.91 3.53 -6.88
N ILE A 60 -20.82 4.75 -6.39
CA ILE A 60 -21.57 5.23 -5.23
C ILE A 60 -22.68 6.15 -5.75
N ASP A 61 -23.90 5.97 -5.25
CA ASP A 61 -25.03 6.82 -5.63
C ASP A 61 -24.80 8.29 -5.25
N LEU A 62 -25.50 9.20 -5.94
CA LEU A 62 -25.33 10.64 -5.72
C LEU A 62 -25.65 11.03 -4.26
N ASN A 63 -26.60 10.35 -3.63
CA ASN A 63 -26.99 10.59 -2.25
C ASN A 63 -25.88 10.23 -1.26
N GLU A 64 -25.20 9.09 -1.42
CA GLU A 64 -24.05 8.72 -0.60
C GLU A 64 -22.85 9.62 -0.88
N GLN A 65 -22.60 10.01 -2.13
CA GLN A 65 -21.55 10.99 -2.46
C GLN A 65 -21.79 12.33 -1.73
N GLN A 66 -23.04 12.82 -1.72
CA GLN A 66 -23.39 14.02 -0.97
C GLN A 66 -23.23 13.82 0.55
N ARG A 67 -23.55 12.63 1.08
CA ARG A 67 -23.32 12.30 2.50
C ARG A 67 -21.82 12.27 2.83
N PHE A 68 -20.99 11.73 1.95
CA PHE A 68 -19.53 11.74 2.09
C PHE A 68 -19.00 13.17 2.14
N ARG A 69 -19.35 13.98 1.13
CA ARG A 69 -18.97 15.39 1.05
C ARG A 69 -19.37 16.19 2.29
N LYS A 70 -20.58 15.97 2.82
CA LYS A 70 -21.09 16.71 3.99
C LYS A 70 -20.46 16.28 5.32
N ARG A 71 -20.15 14.99 5.51
CA ARG A 71 -19.83 14.43 6.85
C ARG A 71 -18.39 13.99 7.03
N ILE A 72 -17.71 13.61 5.95
CA ILE A 72 -16.39 12.98 6.01
C ILE A 72 -15.36 13.87 5.32
N GLN A 73 -15.63 14.26 4.08
CA GLN A 73 -14.69 15.01 3.26
C GLN A 73 -14.26 16.31 3.94
N ARG A 74 -12.95 16.61 3.89
CA ARG A 74 -12.43 17.86 4.47
C ARG A 74 -12.99 19.08 3.74
N LYS A 75 -13.25 20.14 4.51
CA LYS A 75 -13.68 21.44 3.98
C LYS A 75 -12.51 22.14 3.30
N ILE A 76 -12.81 22.90 2.26
CA ILE A 76 -11.83 23.71 1.52
C ILE A 76 -11.36 24.82 2.48
N ILE A 77 -10.06 24.94 2.65
CA ILE A 77 -9.41 26.05 3.36
C ILE A 77 -8.85 26.95 2.26
N GLU A 78 -9.17 28.25 2.32
CA GLU A 78 -8.79 29.21 1.29
C GLU A 78 -7.26 29.25 1.10
N GLY A 79 -6.81 29.15 -0.15
CA GLY A 79 -5.43 29.43 -0.55
C GLY A 79 -4.49 28.24 -0.77
N ASN A 80 -4.85 27.00 -0.42
CA ASN A 80 -3.98 25.84 -0.71
C ASN A 80 -4.73 24.49 -0.67
N ASP A 81 -5.77 24.33 -1.51
CA ASP A 81 -6.60 23.11 -1.53
C ASP A 81 -6.00 22.02 -2.44
N VAL A 82 -5.06 21.24 -1.90
CA VAL A 82 -4.40 20.13 -2.61
C VAL A 82 -4.88 18.76 -2.15
N VAL A 83 -4.80 17.74 -3.00
CA VAL A 83 -5.14 16.37 -2.59
C VAL A 83 -4.13 15.87 -1.55
N THR A 84 -4.64 15.45 -0.39
CA THR A 84 -3.83 14.90 0.71
C THR A 84 -3.96 13.38 0.80
N LEU A 85 -3.00 12.72 1.47
CA LEU A 85 -3.13 11.28 1.76
C LEU A 85 -4.40 10.99 2.59
N GLN A 86 -4.82 11.92 3.46
CA GLN A 86 -6.05 11.77 4.23
C GLN A 86 -7.29 11.74 3.34
N ASP A 87 -7.34 12.56 2.27
CA ASP A 87 -8.46 12.52 1.32
C ASP A 87 -8.58 11.15 0.64
N ILE A 88 -7.45 10.54 0.27
CA ILE A 88 -7.43 9.20 -0.33
C ILE A 88 -7.88 8.15 0.70
N LYS A 89 -7.33 8.19 1.93
CA LYS A 89 -7.75 7.29 3.02
C LYS A 89 -9.26 7.37 3.26
N ASP A 90 -9.82 8.58 3.25
CA ASP A 90 -11.24 8.82 3.44
C ASP A 90 -12.10 8.20 2.33
N VAL A 91 -11.70 8.36 1.06
CA VAL A 91 -12.40 7.72 -0.06
C VAL A 91 -12.35 6.20 0.07
N VAL A 92 -11.18 5.62 0.36
CA VAL A 92 -11.03 4.17 0.51
C VAL A 92 -11.85 3.61 1.66
N LEU A 93 -11.83 4.26 2.84
CA LEU A 93 -12.63 3.84 3.98
C LEU A 93 -14.14 3.97 3.73
N PHE A 94 -14.54 4.88 2.84
CA PHE A 94 -15.94 5.08 2.48
C PHE A 94 -16.45 4.03 1.48
N THR A 95 -15.61 3.62 0.53
CA THR A 95 -15.92 2.61 -0.49
C THR A 95 -15.72 1.18 0.02
N ALA A 96 -14.95 1.00 1.10
CA ALA A 96 -14.67 -0.29 1.72
C ALA A 96 -15.93 -1.02 2.24
N PRO A 97 -16.00 -2.35 2.10
CA PRO A 97 -17.04 -3.15 2.72
C PRO A 97 -17.06 -3.00 4.25
N PRO A 98 -18.23 -2.78 4.89
CA PRO A 98 -18.31 -2.56 6.33
C PRO A 98 -17.69 -3.67 7.20
N LYS A 99 -17.63 -4.90 6.68
CA LYS A 99 -17.08 -6.07 7.38
C LYS A 99 -15.56 -5.96 7.61
N ILE A 100 -14.84 -5.28 6.73
CA ILE A 100 -13.37 -5.16 6.81
C ILE A 100 -12.94 -3.92 7.60
N VAL A 101 -13.78 -2.89 7.68
CA VAL A 101 -13.45 -1.66 8.38
C VAL A 101 -13.71 -1.83 9.88
N LYS A 102 -12.64 -2.15 10.62
CA LYS A 102 -12.67 -2.33 12.08
C LYS A 102 -11.98 -1.15 12.79
N PRO A 103 -12.29 -0.87 14.07
CA PRO A 103 -11.63 0.18 14.84
C PRO A 103 -10.10 0.10 14.83
N VAL A 104 -9.55 -1.13 14.90
CA VAL A 104 -8.10 -1.37 14.82
C VAL A 104 -7.50 -0.89 13.49
N ILE A 105 -8.22 -1.06 12.38
CA ILE A 105 -7.79 -0.62 11.06
C ILE A 105 -7.84 0.90 10.94
N ILE A 106 -8.88 1.56 11.47
CA ILE A 106 -8.90 3.03 11.52
C ILE A 106 -7.70 3.54 12.32
N HIS A 107 -7.45 2.97 13.50
CA HIS A 107 -6.35 3.41 14.34
C HIS A 107 -5.00 3.25 13.62
N LEU A 108 -4.78 2.08 13.00
CA LEU A 108 -3.59 1.79 12.21
C LEU A 108 -3.37 2.82 11.10
N LEU A 109 -4.39 3.14 10.31
CA LEU A 109 -4.30 4.12 9.20
C LEU A 109 -4.09 5.59 9.63
N HIS A 110 -4.21 5.87 10.93
CA HIS A 110 -3.98 7.21 11.50
C HIS A 110 -2.77 7.21 12.45
N LEU A 111 -1.80 6.32 12.22
CA LEU A 111 -0.47 6.40 12.83
C LEU A 111 0.50 7.11 11.88
N PRO A 112 1.36 8.02 12.37
CA PRO A 112 2.39 8.68 11.57
C PRO A 112 3.29 7.71 10.80
N ALA A 113 3.69 6.60 11.44
CA ALA A 113 4.49 5.58 10.76
C ALA A 113 3.74 4.89 9.60
N THR A 114 2.42 4.68 9.74
CA THR A 114 1.60 4.15 8.64
C THR A 114 1.44 5.16 7.51
N GLU A 115 1.38 6.47 7.79
CA GLU A 115 1.38 7.48 6.72
C GLU A 115 2.69 7.48 5.93
N ARG A 116 3.84 7.37 6.59
CA ARG A 116 5.13 7.23 5.92
C ARG A 116 5.20 5.94 5.09
N LEU A 117 4.73 4.81 5.63
CA LEU A 117 4.65 3.55 4.90
C LEU A 117 3.77 3.67 3.64
N LEU A 118 2.59 4.27 3.74
CA LEU A 118 1.69 4.47 2.60
C LEU A 118 2.31 5.39 1.54
N ARG A 119 2.98 6.47 1.95
CA ARG A 119 3.71 7.35 1.02
C ARG A 119 4.86 6.63 0.32
N ALA A 120 5.66 5.90 1.07
CA ALA A 120 6.75 5.08 0.52
C ALA A 120 6.20 4.06 -0.48
N LEU A 121 5.06 3.43 -0.20
CA LEU A 121 4.40 2.50 -1.12
C LEU A 121 3.87 3.18 -2.39
N ILE A 122 3.22 4.35 -2.28
CA ILE A 122 2.74 5.11 -3.46
C ILE A 122 3.94 5.46 -4.34
N PHE A 123 4.99 6.01 -3.74
CA PHE A 123 6.20 6.43 -4.41
C PHE A 123 6.94 5.25 -5.08
N PHE A 124 7.08 4.14 -4.35
CA PHE A 124 7.62 2.89 -4.88
C PHE A 124 6.80 2.36 -6.07
N CYS A 125 5.47 2.22 -5.92
CA CYS A 125 4.62 1.67 -6.97
C CYS A 125 4.58 2.57 -8.21
N GLN A 126 4.61 3.91 -8.05
CA GLN A 126 4.72 4.83 -9.17
C GLN A 126 6.00 4.59 -9.97
N TYR A 127 7.16 4.55 -9.29
CA TYR A 127 8.44 4.31 -9.95
C TYR A 127 8.54 2.90 -10.53
N TYR A 128 7.94 1.91 -9.88
CA TYR A 128 7.84 0.53 -10.38
C TYR A 128 7.06 0.46 -11.69
N LEU A 129 5.88 1.07 -11.76
CA LEU A 129 5.08 1.09 -13.00
C LEU A 129 5.80 1.85 -14.12
N GLN A 130 6.43 2.99 -13.80
CA GLN A 130 7.27 3.72 -14.74
C GLN A 130 8.43 2.85 -15.26
N THR A 131 9.12 2.15 -14.37
CA THR A 131 10.23 1.25 -14.75
C THR A 131 9.72 0.07 -15.58
N LEU A 132 8.57 -0.49 -15.26
CA LEU A 132 7.94 -1.57 -16.03
C LEU A 132 7.67 -1.13 -17.47
N ASP A 133 7.04 0.03 -17.66
CA ASP A 133 6.74 0.56 -19.01
C ASP A 133 8.04 0.85 -19.80
N LEU A 134 9.04 1.45 -19.14
CA LEU A 134 10.35 1.73 -19.75
C LEU A 134 11.09 0.44 -20.13
N MET A 135 11.09 -0.58 -19.27
CA MET A 135 11.74 -1.86 -19.57
C MET A 135 11.03 -2.63 -20.67
N SER A 136 9.69 -2.62 -20.69
CA SER A 136 8.89 -3.23 -21.75
C SER A 136 9.16 -2.56 -23.11
N LEU A 137 9.23 -1.22 -23.16
CA LEU A 137 9.59 -0.49 -24.39
C LEU A 137 11.00 -0.86 -24.86
N ARG A 138 11.97 -0.92 -23.93
CA ARG A 138 13.35 -1.30 -24.24
C ARG A 138 13.47 -2.73 -24.75
N THR A 139 12.74 -3.68 -24.17
CA THR A 139 12.68 -5.06 -24.66
C THR A 139 12.20 -5.11 -26.11
N LEU A 140 11.20 -4.30 -26.49
CA LEU A 140 10.74 -4.18 -27.87
C LEU A 140 11.80 -3.56 -28.79
N GLU A 141 12.51 -2.52 -28.35
CA GLU A 141 13.56 -1.89 -29.14
C GLU A 141 14.75 -2.82 -29.40
N LEU A 142 15.13 -3.64 -28.42
CA LEU A 142 16.22 -4.60 -28.52
C LEU A 142 15.94 -5.77 -29.47
N LEU A 143 14.69 -5.95 -29.93
CA LEU A 143 14.39 -6.90 -31.01
C LEU A 143 15.02 -6.47 -32.36
N GLY A 144 15.26 -5.17 -32.55
CA GLY A 144 15.82 -4.61 -33.79
C GLY A 144 17.17 -3.91 -33.63
N LYS A 145 17.70 -3.83 -32.40
CA LYS A 145 18.95 -3.10 -32.07
C LYS A 145 19.90 -3.97 -31.28
N ILE A 146 21.20 -3.76 -31.49
CA ILE A 146 22.26 -4.40 -30.69
C ILE A 146 22.35 -3.72 -29.32
N ARG A 147 22.50 -4.52 -28.27
CA ARG A 147 22.70 -4.03 -26.90
C ARG A 147 24.05 -3.33 -26.77
N THR A 148 24.07 -2.18 -26.11
CA THR A 148 25.29 -1.40 -25.84
C THR A 148 25.59 -1.39 -24.33
N PRO A 149 26.84 -1.10 -23.90
CA PRO A 149 27.16 -0.95 -22.48
C PRO A 149 26.29 0.09 -21.76
N LYS A 150 25.87 1.15 -22.47
CA LYS A 150 24.95 2.15 -21.93
C LYS A 150 23.57 1.58 -21.57
N SER A 151 23.17 0.51 -22.24
CA SER A 151 21.97 -0.27 -21.91
C SER A 151 22.09 -0.91 -20.53
N ASP A 152 23.25 -1.49 -20.22
CA ASP A 152 23.52 -2.12 -18.93
C ASP A 152 23.52 -1.10 -17.81
N GLU A 153 24.19 0.05 -18.01
CA GLU A 153 24.21 1.16 -17.04
C GLU A 153 22.80 1.67 -16.70
N THR A 154 21.94 1.85 -17.71
CA THR A 154 20.57 2.36 -17.50
C THR A 154 19.72 1.35 -16.73
N GLU A 155 19.84 0.06 -17.07
CA GLU A 155 19.10 -1.00 -16.38
C GLU A 155 19.59 -1.19 -14.94
N PHE A 156 20.90 -1.03 -14.73
CA PHE A 156 21.48 -1.03 -13.41
C PHE A 156 20.97 0.14 -12.56
N GLU A 157 20.87 1.36 -13.12
CA GLU A 157 20.29 2.52 -12.43
C GLU A 157 18.83 2.26 -12.03
N PHE A 158 18.01 1.68 -12.91
CA PHE A 158 16.64 1.29 -12.57
C PHE A 158 16.59 0.25 -11.45
N LEU A 159 17.45 -0.75 -11.51
CA LEU A 159 17.57 -1.80 -10.50
C LEU A 159 17.94 -1.22 -9.13
N GLU A 160 18.95 -0.35 -9.07
CA GLU A 160 19.39 0.29 -7.83
C GLU A 160 18.32 1.21 -7.25
N ASN A 161 17.68 2.02 -8.10
CA ASN A 161 16.58 2.88 -7.70
C ASN A 161 15.43 2.08 -7.10
N LEU A 162 14.99 1.00 -7.73
CA LEU A 162 13.95 0.13 -7.18
C LEU A 162 14.37 -0.51 -5.85
N GLN A 163 15.62 -0.92 -5.71
CA GLN A 163 16.12 -1.50 -4.46
C GLN A 163 16.12 -0.50 -3.32
N ASP A 164 16.53 0.75 -3.54
CA ASP A 164 16.49 1.80 -2.52
C ASP A 164 15.05 2.17 -2.13
N LEU A 165 14.12 2.19 -3.10
CA LEU A 165 12.70 2.40 -2.82
C LEU A 165 12.08 1.22 -2.04
N ARG A 166 12.43 -0.03 -2.37
CA ARG A 166 12.00 -1.18 -1.56
C ARG A 166 12.55 -1.10 -0.15
N LEU A 167 13.77 -0.59 0.04
CA LEU A 167 14.35 -0.39 1.36
C LEU A 167 13.60 0.68 2.18
N LEU A 168 13.13 1.76 1.54
CA LEU A 168 12.26 2.75 2.17
C LEU A 168 10.92 2.17 2.64
N VAL A 169 10.35 1.24 1.88
CA VAL A 169 9.15 0.51 2.30
C VAL A 169 9.49 -0.45 3.44
N ALA A 170 10.60 -1.19 3.28
CA ALA A 170 11.02 -2.23 4.20
C ALA A 170 11.29 -1.67 5.60
N LYS A 171 11.93 -0.51 5.73
CA LYS A 171 12.20 0.08 7.05
C LYS A 171 10.93 0.39 7.84
N GLU A 172 9.90 0.93 7.20
CA GLU A 172 8.64 1.26 7.87
C GLU A 172 7.85 -0.03 8.15
N TYR A 173 7.93 -1.01 7.26
CA TYR A 173 7.35 -2.32 7.49
C TYR A 173 8.02 -3.09 8.64
N SER A 174 9.35 -2.99 8.79
CA SER A 174 10.09 -3.54 9.92
C SER A 174 9.54 -3.01 11.25
N ASN A 175 9.22 -1.72 11.34
CA ASN A 175 8.59 -1.14 12.53
C ASN A 175 7.22 -1.76 12.84
N VAL A 176 6.43 -2.07 11.80
CA VAL A 176 5.12 -2.72 11.93
C VAL A 176 5.28 -4.14 12.50
N ILE A 177 6.15 -4.97 11.90
CA ILE A 177 6.33 -6.37 12.30
C ILE A 177 6.97 -6.47 13.68
N MET A 178 7.98 -5.66 13.98
CA MET A 178 8.63 -5.70 15.29
C MET A 178 7.76 -5.09 16.39
N GLY A 179 6.66 -4.42 16.03
CA GLY A 179 5.78 -3.77 16.99
C GLY A 179 6.49 -2.63 17.73
N PHE A 180 7.43 -1.95 17.09
CA PHE A 180 8.15 -0.84 17.73
C PHE A 180 7.35 0.47 17.69
N GLY A 181 7.68 1.36 18.62
CA GLY A 181 7.12 2.71 18.71
C GLY A 181 5.59 2.71 18.77
N GLU A 182 4.97 3.28 17.74
CA GLU A 182 3.53 3.48 17.65
C GLU A 182 2.75 2.16 17.45
N PHE A 183 3.41 1.13 16.91
CA PHE A 183 2.82 -0.20 16.71
C PHE A 183 2.84 -1.07 17.96
N ALA A 184 3.54 -0.66 19.03
CA ALA A 184 3.66 -1.44 20.26
C ALA A 184 2.31 -1.80 20.89
N LYS A 185 1.31 -0.91 20.76
CA LYS A 185 -0.06 -1.16 21.24
C LYS A 185 -0.80 -2.18 20.39
N LEU A 186 -0.51 -2.23 19.10
CA LEU A 186 -1.18 -3.07 18.10
C LEU A 186 -0.56 -4.46 17.95
N HIS A 187 0.71 -4.61 18.30
CA HIS A 187 1.45 -5.86 18.15
C HIS A 187 1.45 -6.70 19.44
N HIS A 188 1.31 -8.02 19.33
CA HIS A 188 1.38 -8.93 20.48
C HIS A 188 2.82 -9.23 20.96
N MET A 189 3.84 -9.17 20.09
CA MET A 189 5.24 -9.50 20.46
C MET A 189 6.06 -8.33 21.01
N GLY A 190 5.44 -7.41 21.76
CA GLY A 190 6.21 -6.34 22.42
C GLY A 190 7.12 -6.93 23.52
N ALA A 191 8.29 -6.33 23.74
CA ALA A 191 9.25 -6.75 24.77
C ALA A 191 8.66 -6.88 26.20
N LEU A 192 7.51 -6.22 26.45
CA LEU A 192 6.79 -6.21 27.72
C LEU A 192 5.45 -6.99 27.68
N LYS A 193 5.10 -7.63 26.56
CA LYS A 193 3.83 -8.35 26.39
C LYS A 193 4.05 -9.85 26.50
N LYS A 194 3.05 -10.56 27.04
CA LYS A 194 3.04 -12.03 27.03
C LYS A 194 3.06 -12.47 25.56
N SER A 195 4.13 -13.12 25.12
CA SER A 195 4.33 -13.68 23.77
C SER A 195 3.28 -14.74 23.43
N ARG A 196 2.03 -14.33 23.26
CA ARG A 196 0.91 -15.18 22.83
C ARG A 196 0.62 -14.87 21.37
N SER A 197 0.85 -15.83 20.49
CA SER A 197 0.57 -15.70 19.07
C SER A 197 -0.92 -15.52 18.83
N LEU A 198 -1.37 -14.26 18.66
CA LEU A 198 -2.72 -13.95 18.18
C LEU A 198 -2.78 -14.08 16.65
N SER A 199 -2.20 -15.16 16.11
CA SER A 199 -1.81 -15.27 14.69
C SER A 199 -2.99 -15.05 13.74
N LYS A 200 -4.19 -15.57 14.07
CA LYS A 200 -5.40 -15.40 13.25
C LYS A 200 -5.90 -13.95 13.22
N ARG A 201 -5.94 -13.26 14.37
CA ARG A 201 -6.38 -11.87 14.46
C ARG A 201 -5.45 -10.95 13.69
N GLU A 202 -4.14 -11.16 13.85
CA GLU A 202 -3.14 -10.30 13.24
C GLU A 202 -2.96 -10.59 11.76
N SER A 203 -3.05 -11.85 11.35
CA SER A 203 -3.16 -12.20 9.93
C SER A 203 -4.34 -11.48 9.28
N LEU A 204 -5.51 -11.45 9.91
CA LEU A 204 -6.67 -10.73 9.39
C LEU A 204 -6.42 -9.22 9.30
N VAL A 205 -5.81 -8.61 10.32
CA VAL A 205 -5.47 -7.18 10.33
C VAL A 205 -4.47 -6.86 9.24
N PHE A 206 -3.44 -7.69 9.08
CA PHE A 206 -2.41 -7.56 8.05
C PHE A 206 -3.01 -7.69 6.65
N GLU A 207 -3.78 -8.74 6.37
CA GLU A 207 -4.44 -8.95 5.08
C GLU A 207 -5.40 -7.80 4.74
N THR A 208 -6.15 -7.31 5.74
CA THR A 208 -7.03 -6.16 5.55
C THR A 208 -6.24 -4.89 5.27
N PHE A 209 -5.14 -4.68 6.00
CA PHE A 209 -4.25 -3.54 5.81
C PHE A 209 -3.63 -3.53 4.40
N ILE A 210 -3.09 -4.66 3.93
CA ILE A 210 -2.51 -4.77 2.59
C ILE A 210 -3.57 -4.47 1.52
N ARG A 211 -4.79 -5.00 1.64
CA ARG A 211 -5.87 -4.72 0.68
C ARG A 211 -6.26 -3.24 0.65
N ILE A 212 -6.37 -2.61 1.82
CA ILE A 212 -6.65 -1.16 1.89
C ILE A 212 -5.49 -0.36 1.31
N SER A 213 -4.24 -0.74 1.58
CA SER A 213 -3.05 -0.09 1.02
C SER A 213 -3.02 -0.18 -0.51
N ILE A 214 -3.33 -1.34 -1.10
CA ILE A 214 -3.47 -1.49 -2.56
C ILE A 214 -4.50 -0.52 -3.12
N GLN A 215 -5.67 -0.42 -2.46
CA GLN A 215 -6.72 0.51 -2.90
C GLN A 215 -6.28 1.98 -2.78
N ILE A 216 -5.56 2.35 -1.72
CA ILE A 216 -4.99 3.69 -1.53
C ILE A 216 -4.00 4.00 -2.65
N ILE A 217 -3.09 3.09 -2.95
CA ILE A 217 -2.08 3.24 -4.01
C ILE A 217 -2.77 3.38 -5.36
N TRP A 218 -3.75 2.52 -5.68
CA TRP A 218 -4.48 2.59 -6.94
C TRP A 218 -5.19 3.93 -7.15
N ILE A 219 -5.84 4.47 -6.11
CA ILE A 219 -6.44 5.81 -6.18
C ILE A 219 -5.36 6.88 -6.32
N ALA A 220 -4.28 6.79 -5.55
CA ALA A 220 -3.16 7.72 -5.61
C ALA A 220 -2.51 7.78 -7.00
N LEU A 221 -2.47 6.65 -7.71
CA LEU A 221 -1.91 6.54 -9.07
C LEU A 221 -2.99 6.69 -10.17
N GLY A 222 -4.07 7.42 -9.87
CA GLY A 222 -5.05 7.82 -10.88
C GLY A 222 -5.91 6.67 -11.41
N ARG A 223 -6.09 5.60 -10.63
CA ARG A 223 -6.89 4.41 -10.95
C ARG A 223 -6.45 3.64 -12.18
N LYS A 224 -5.15 3.62 -12.44
CA LYS A 224 -4.53 2.86 -13.53
C LYS A 224 -3.81 1.64 -12.97
N SER A 225 -3.64 0.61 -13.81
CA SER A 225 -2.76 -0.54 -13.55
C SER A 225 -3.02 -1.28 -12.22
N PHE A 226 -4.30 -1.46 -11.83
CA PHE A 226 -4.68 -2.13 -10.56
C PHE A 226 -4.02 -3.51 -10.41
N SER A 227 -4.05 -4.33 -11.46
CA SER A 227 -3.52 -5.69 -11.42
C SER A 227 -2.01 -5.69 -11.16
N GLN A 228 -1.26 -4.81 -11.82
CA GLN A 228 0.18 -4.67 -11.62
C GLN A 228 0.50 -4.23 -10.19
N ILE A 229 -0.26 -3.26 -9.65
CA ILE A 229 -0.11 -2.80 -8.27
C ILE A 229 -0.41 -3.93 -7.28
N GLU A 230 -1.52 -4.65 -7.46
CA GLU A 230 -1.91 -5.75 -6.57
C GLU A 230 -0.85 -6.87 -6.57
N ILE A 231 -0.36 -7.27 -7.73
CA ILE A 231 0.67 -8.31 -7.87
C ILE A 231 1.96 -7.87 -7.17
N GLU A 232 2.43 -6.66 -7.45
CA GLU A 232 3.71 -6.17 -6.94
C GLU A 232 3.67 -5.94 -5.42
N VAL A 233 2.60 -5.32 -4.91
CA VAL A 233 2.44 -5.12 -3.46
C VAL A 233 2.38 -6.47 -2.73
N ASN A 234 1.58 -7.43 -3.21
CA ASN A 234 1.57 -8.75 -2.58
C ASN A 234 2.95 -9.43 -2.67
N ARG A 235 3.67 -9.28 -3.78
CA ARG A 235 5.01 -9.86 -3.96
C ARG A 235 6.01 -9.33 -2.92
N ILE A 236 6.06 -8.02 -2.67
CA ILE A 236 7.06 -7.47 -1.75
C ILE A 236 6.73 -7.79 -0.28
N PHE A 237 5.45 -7.90 0.08
CA PHE A 237 5.01 -8.16 1.45
C PHE A 237 4.91 -9.66 1.80
N LYS A 238 4.63 -10.52 0.84
CA LYS A 238 4.37 -11.95 1.06
C LYS A 238 5.38 -12.79 0.29
N SER A 239 5.91 -13.81 0.95
CA SER A 239 6.72 -14.79 0.25
C SER A 239 5.90 -15.58 -0.76
N SER A 240 6.56 -16.21 -1.72
CA SER A 240 5.92 -17.00 -2.78
C SER A 240 5.03 -18.14 -2.27
N ILE A 241 5.18 -18.57 -1.01
CA ILE A 241 4.37 -19.62 -0.39
C ILE A 241 3.06 -19.05 0.15
N PHE A 242 3.07 -17.81 0.63
CA PHE A 242 1.91 -17.14 1.24
C PHE A 242 1.24 -16.13 0.29
N ASN A 243 1.77 -15.96 -0.92
CA ASN A 243 1.27 -15.02 -1.91
C ASN A 243 0.06 -15.60 -2.68
N SER A 244 -1.12 -15.50 -2.07
CA SER A 244 -2.37 -15.95 -2.71
C SER A 244 -2.70 -15.20 -4.02
N ALA A 245 -2.25 -13.96 -4.19
CA ALA A 245 -2.47 -13.21 -5.43
C ALA A 245 -1.71 -13.85 -6.60
N GLU A 246 -0.46 -14.24 -6.39
CA GLU A 246 0.34 -14.97 -7.38
C GLU A 246 -0.26 -16.35 -7.69
N HIS A 247 -0.74 -17.08 -6.68
CA HIS A 247 -1.35 -18.39 -6.89
C HIS A 247 -2.62 -18.31 -7.74
N LYS A 248 -3.42 -17.25 -7.58
CA LYS A 248 -4.67 -17.00 -8.34
C LYS A 248 -4.46 -16.57 -9.79
N LEU A 249 -3.25 -16.18 -10.18
CA LEU A 249 -2.97 -15.85 -11.58
C LEU A 249 -3.22 -17.07 -12.47
N SER A 250 -3.94 -16.86 -13.58
CA SER A 250 -4.16 -17.90 -14.58
C SER A 250 -2.82 -18.41 -15.13
N LYS A 251 -2.79 -19.66 -15.61
CA LYS A 251 -1.59 -20.22 -16.26
C LYS A 251 -1.11 -19.34 -17.42
N GLU A 252 -2.02 -18.72 -18.16
CA GLU A 252 -1.70 -17.81 -19.26
C GLU A 252 -1.03 -16.52 -18.77
N THR A 253 -1.52 -15.91 -17.67
CA THR A 253 -0.90 -14.71 -17.09
C THR A 253 0.46 -15.04 -16.47
N LYS A 254 0.60 -16.19 -15.83
CA LYS A 254 1.90 -16.70 -15.35
C LYS A 254 2.88 -16.91 -16.51
N ASN A 255 2.40 -17.41 -17.64
CA ASN A 255 3.22 -17.56 -18.84
C ASN A 255 3.62 -16.20 -19.41
N LYS A 256 2.73 -15.20 -19.47
CA LYS A 256 3.10 -13.84 -19.92
C LYS A 256 4.14 -13.17 -19.00
N LEU A 257 4.02 -13.35 -17.69
CA LEU A 257 5.03 -12.91 -16.70
C LEU A 257 6.33 -13.75 -16.74
N ALA A 258 6.27 -14.98 -17.23
CA ALA A 258 7.44 -15.85 -17.45
C ALA A 258 8.14 -15.57 -18.79
N VAL A 259 7.41 -15.01 -19.76
CA VAL A 259 7.91 -14.55 -21.08
C VAL A 259 8.62 -13.20 -20.97
N THR A 260 8.57 -12.54 -19.81
CA THR A 260 9.36 -11.34 -19.50
C THR A 260 10.86 -11.63 -19.68
N ASN A 261 11.55 -10.71 -20.37
CA ASN A 261 12.99 -10.76 -20.60
C ASN A 261 13.75 -10.98 -19.27
N PRO A 262 14.73 -11.90 -19.19
CA PRO A 262 15.51 -12.13 -17.98
C PRO A 262 16.09 -10.85 -17.36
N ASN A 263 16.50 -9.87 -18.18
CA ASN A 263 17.03 -8.59 -17.71
C ASN A 263 15.94 -7.73 -17.08
N GLU A 264 14.78 -7.61 -17.74
CA GLU A 264 13.62 -6.91 -17.19
C GLU A 264 13.18 -7.52 -15.86
N LYS A 265 13.15 -8.84 -15.78
CA LYS A 265 12.87 -9.56 -14.54
C LYS A 265 13.91 -9.26 -13.45
N ALA A 266 15.20 -9.24 -13.79
CA ALA A 266 16.26 -8.93 -12.84
C ALA A 266 16.14 -7.51 -12.28
N VAL A 267 15.86 -6.52 -13.13
CA VAL A 267 15.62 -5.12 -12.72
C VAL A 267 14.40 -5.02 -11.81
N LEU A 268 13.26 -5.57 -12.23
CA LEU A 268 11.98 -5.43 -11.53
C LEU A 268 11.91 -6.21 -10.21
N LEU A 269 12.60 -7.34 -10.11
CA LEU A 269 12.59 -8.15 -8.89
C LEU A 269 13.73 -7.81 -7.91
N GLY A 270 14.85 -7.30 -8.42
CA GLY A 270 16.06 -7.04 -7.64
C GLY A 270 16.89 -8.30 -7.34
N GLN A 271 18.06 -8.08 -6.74
CA GLN A 271 19.05 -9.12 -6.44
C GLN A 271 18.94 -9.73 -5.04
N CYS A 272 18.15 -9.10 -4.16
CA CYS A 272 18.13 -9.42 -2.73
C CYS A 272 17.19 -10.55 -2.35
N MET A 273 16.41 -11.12 -3.28
CA MET A 273 15.43 -12.17 -2.95
C MET A 273 16.11 -13.47 -2.50
N GLN A 274 15.98 -13.82 -1.22
CA GLN A 274 16.59 -15.03 -0.67
C GLN A 274 15.67 -16.23 -0.88
N LYS A 275 16.17 -17.26 -1.57
CA LYS A 275 15.45 -18.54 -1.73
C LYS A 275 15.62 -19.37 -0.46
N ARG A 276 14.84 -19.05 0.58
CA ARG A 276 14.77 -19.84 1.81
C ARG A 276 13.68 -20.90 1.68
N HIS A 277 13.88 -22.06 2.31
CA HIS A 277 12.91 -23.15 2.30
C HIS A 277 12.18 -23.26 3.65
N LYS A 278 10.85 -23.41 3.58
CA LYS A 278 9.96 -23.78 4.69
C LYS A 278 9.91 -22.77 5.86
N VAL A 279 10.64 -23.03 6.95
CA VAL A 279 10.39 -22.39 8.26
C VAL A 279 11.02 -21.00 8.41
N ASN A 280 12.05 -20.69 7.60
CA ASN A 280 12.77 -19.41 7.67
C ASN A 280 12.40 -18.45 6.53
N VAL A 281 11.24 -18.64 5.94
CA VAL A 281 10.79 -17.83 4.80
C VAL A 281 10.35 -16.46 5.32
N LEU A 282 11.08 -15.43 4.92
CA LEU A 282 10.78 -14.04 5.23
C LEU A 282 9.98 -13.40 4.09
N SER A 283 9.34 -12.27 4.38
CA SER A 283 8.81 -11.40 3.31
C SER A 283 9.98 -10.82 2.50
N PRO A 284 9.86 -10.65 1.17
CA PRO A 284 10.92 -10.07 0.36
C PRO A 284 11.42 -8.69 0.82
N LEU A 285 10.56 -7.86 1.43
CA LEU A 285 11.00 -6.61 2.07
C LEU A 285 12.01 -6.82 3.20
N MET A 286 11.87 -7.88 4.00
CA MET A 286 12.86 -8.20 5.04
C MET A 286 14.17 -8.70 4.44
N ASP A 287 14.12 -9.36 3.29
CA ASP A 287 15.34 -9.76 2.58
C ASP A 287 16.10 -8.54 2.02
N GLU A 288 15.40 -7.47 1.61
CA GLU A 288 16.04 -6.20 1.19
C GLU A 288 16.83 -5.55 2.33
N VAL A 289 16.34 -5.61 3.58
CA VAL A 289 17.05 -5.07 4.77
C VAL A 289 18.34 -5.85 5.05
N HIS A 290 18.31 -7.17 4.88
CA HIS A 290 19.44 -8.06 5.16
C HIS A 290 20.23 -8.41 3.89
N CYS A 291 20.09 -7.60 2.84
CA CYS A 291 20.73 -7.89 1.57
C CYS A 291 22.24 -7.72 1.68
N HIS A 292 23.00 -8.59 1.00
CA HIS A 292 24.46 -8.53 0.97
C HIS A 292 25.01 -7.35 0.14
N ARG A 293 24.14 -6.60 -0.55
CA ARG A 293 24.54 -5.44 -1.36
C ARG A 293 24.99 -4.30 -0.45
N TYR A 294 25.69 -3.34 -1.03
CA TYR A 294 25.94 -2.07 -0.35
C TYR A 294 24.60 -1.35 -0.08
N ILE A 295 24.38 -1.00 1.19
CA ILE A 295 23.22 -0.25 1.66
C ILE A 295 23.72 0.98 2.39
N ASP A 296 23.30 2.15 1.93
CA ASP A 296 23.45 3.37 2.71
C ASP A 296 22.50 3.33 3.92
N HIS A 297 23.08 3.23 5.11
CA HIS A 297 22.33 3.13 6.35
C HIS A 297 21.50 4.38 6.67
N ARG A 298 21.79 5.54 6.06
CA ARG A 298 21.02 6.78 6.23
C ARG A 298 19.59 6.65 5.69
N ILE A 299 19.37 5.76 4.70
CA ILE A 299 18.04 5.44 4.17
C ILE A 299 17.08 5.01 5.29
N TYR A 300 17.58 4.25 6.29
CA TYR A 300 16.79 3.80 7.43
C TYR A 300 16.29 4.97 8.30
N GLY A 301 17.03 6.06 8.40
CA GLY A 301 16.63 7.22 9.21
C GLY A 301 15.78 8.27 8.49
N LEU A 302 15.68 8.26 7.16
CA LEU A 302 14.98 9.32 6.41
C LEU A 302 13.55 9.58 6.92
N GLY A 303 13.19 10.83 7.17
CA GLY A 303 11.86 11.20 7.69
C GLY A 303 11.63 10.92 9.18
N ILE A 304 12.66 10.46 9.89
CA ILE A 304 12.64 10.28 11.35
C ILE A 304 13.84 10.95 12.00
N ILE A 305 15.03 10.75 11.44
CA ILE A 305 16.31 11.26 11.94
C ILE A 305 16.71 12.48 11.13
N LYS A 306 17.14 13.53 11.81
CA LYS A 306 17.64 14.75 11.18
C LYS A 306 19.13 14.57 10.93
N TYR A 307 19.50 14.30 9.68
CA TYR A 307 20.89 14.20 9.26
C TYR A 307 21.52 15.59 9.07
N PRO A 308 22.74 15.85 9.61
CA PRO A 308 23.43 17.13 9.41
C PRO A 308 23.77 17.40 7.94
N SER A 309 24.21 16.36 7.23
CA SER A 309 24.53 16.39 5.80
C SER A 309 23.85 15.21 5.12
N ILE A 310 23.03 15.52 4.12
CA ILE A 310 22.26 14.55 3.35
C ILE A 310 22.45 14.86 1.87
N SER A 311 22.71 13.83 1.06
CA SER A 311 22.91 14.02 -0.39
C SER A 311 21.61 14.49 -1.07
N PRO A 312 21.70 15.07 -2.28
CA PRO A 312 20.51 15.45 -3.06
C PRO A 312 19.54 14.28 -3.28
N ARG A 313 20.09 13.08 -3.50
CA ARG A 313 19.32 11.84 -3.65
C ARG A 313 18.55 11.50 -2.38
N HIS A 314 19.22 11.43 -1.24
CA HIS A 314 18.59 11.13 0.04
C HIS A 314 17.55 12.20 0.43
N ARG A 315 17.80 13.47 0.13
CA ARG A 315 16.84 14.57 0.33
C ARG A 315 15.60 14.40 -0.55
N TYR A 316 15.76 13.99 -1.80
CA TYR A 316 14.64 13.69 -2.70
C TYR A 316 13.77 12.55 -2.14
N LEU A 317 14.40 11.47 -1.67
CA LEU A 317 13.72 10.34 -1.03
C LEU A 317 13.01 10.74 0.27
N GLU A 318 13.65 11.56 1.12
CA GLU A 318 13.06 12.07 2.35
C GLU A 318 11.85 12.96 2.10
N ASN A 319 11.95 13.86 1.11
CA ASN A 319 10.87 14.76 0.74
C ASN A 319 9.63 13.93 0.32
N ALA A 320 9.79 12.86 -0.46
CA ALA A 320 8.68 12.04 -0.92
C ALA A 320 7.86 11.44 0.24
N ILE A 321 8.53 11.05 1.33
CA ILE A 321 7.89 10.41 2.49
C ILE A 321 7.44 11.40 3.57
N SER A 322 8.09 12.55 3.72
CA SER A 322 7.89 13.45 4.87
C SER A 322 7.23 14.79 4.52
N LEU A 323 7.46 15.31 3.31
CA LEU A 323 7.08 16.67 2.97
C LEU A 323 5.54 16.82 2.94
N PRO A 324 4.98 17.92 3.49
CA PRO A 324 3.56 18.24 3.35
C PRO A 324 3.12 18.30 1.88
N GLU A 325 1.91 17.84 1.57
CA GLU A 325 1.43 17.73 0.19
C GLU A 325 1.41 19.06 -0.55
N HIS A 326 1.11 20.16 0.15
CA HIS A 326 1.06 21.49 -0.45
C HIS A 326 2.43 22.04 -0.85
N GLN A 327 3.53 21.44 -0.38
CA GLN A 327 4.91 21.83 -0.73
C GLN A 327 5.53 20.92 -1.79
N LEU A 328 4.82 19.87 -2.23
CA LEU A 328 5.34 18.93 -3.22
C LEU A 328 5.58 19.61 -4.58
N GLU A 329 4.71 20.53 -4.96
CA GLU A 329 4.83 21.30 -6.20
C GLU A 329 6.04 22.24 -6.17
N ASP A 330 6.31 22.89 -5.02
CA ASP A 330 7.44 23.81 -4.83
C ASP A 330 8.79 23.13 -5.06
N VAL A 331 8.91 21.84 -4.71
CA VAL A 331 10.12 21.03 -4.92
C VAL A 331 10.08 20.22 -6.22
N ASN A 332 9.10 20.49 -7.10
CA ASN A 332 8.86 19.79 -8.37
C ASN A 332 8.85 18.26 -8.24
N MET A 333 8.21 17.75 -7.18
CA MET A 333 8.15 16.32 -6.89
C MET A 333 6.74 15.79 -7.11
N SER A 334 6.66 14.60 -7.70
CA SER A 334 5.41 13.93 -8.03
C SER A 334 5.28 12.64 -7.21
N VAL A 335 4.20 12.53 -6.42
CA VAL A 335 3.85 11.33 -5.66
C VAL A 335 2.38 10.99 -5.92
N GLY A 336 2.12 10.42 -7.09
CA GLY A 336 0.78 10.22 -7.63
C GLY A 336 0.03 11.54 -7.74
N ILE A 337 -1.25 11.53 -7.34
CA ILE A 337 -2.08 12.72 -7.27
C ILE A 337 -1.86 13.58 -6.01
N LEU A 338 -0.98 13.16 -5.09
CA LEU A 338 -0.75 13.93 -3.85
C LEU A 338 -0.12 15.28 -4.19
N GLY A 339 -0.63 16.34 -3.57
CA GLY A 339 -0.17 17.71 -3.82
C GLY A 339 -0.76 18.38 -5.05
N LEU A 340 -1.49 17.65 -5.90
CA LEU A 340 -2.18 18.27 -7.04
C LEU A 340 -3.42 19.07 -6.57
N PRO A 341 -3.82 20.11 -7.31
CA PRO A 341 -5.03 20.88 -7.01
C PRO A 341 -6.25 19.96 -6.92
N ARG A 342 -6.97 20.03 -5.80
CA ARG A 342 -8.12 19.17 -5.55
C ARG A 342 -9.29 19.44 -6.49
N GLU A 343 -9.39 20.65 -7.02
CA GLU A 343 -10.38 21.04 -8.02
C GLU A 343 -10.31 20.23 -9.33
N ASN A 344 -9.17 19.60 -9.62
CA ASN A 344 -9.01 18.73 -10.78
C ASN A 344 -9.70 17.38 -10.61
N PHE A 345 -10.27 17.10 -9.43
CA PHE A 345 -10.85 15.80 -9.10
C PHE A 345 -12.27 15.90 -8.56
N ASP A 346 -13.05 14.86 -8.83
CA ASP A 346 -14.41 14.73 -8.29
C ASP A 346 -14.42 14.38 -6.79
N ILE A 347 -15.62 14.19 -6.22
CA ILE A 347 -15.80 13.86 -4.80
C ILE A 347 -15.08 12.56 -4.41
N LEU A 348 -14.93 11.62 -5.33
CA LEU A 348 -14.27 10.33 -5.13
C LEU A 348 -12.82 10.35 -5.65
N LEU A 349 -12.26 11.51 -5.96
CA LEU A 349 -10.91 11.68 -6.50
C LEU A 349 -10.71 11.05 -7.90
N LYS A 350 -11.73 11.02 -8.76
CA LYS A 350 -11.59 10.72 -10.19
C LYS A 350 -11.25 12.02 -10.94
N GLU A 351 -10.32 11.94 -11.89
CA GLU A 351 -9.87 13.10 -12.69
C GLU A 351 -11.03 13.71 -13.50
N ILE A 352 -11.22 15.02 -13.37
CA ILE A 352 -12.20 15.78 -14.14
C ILE A 352 -11.55 16.16 -15.48
N LYS A 353 -11.94 15.48 -16.55
CA LYS A 353 -11.47 15.83 -17.90
C LYS A 353 -12.21 17.08 -18.38
N PHE A 354 -11.54 18.24 -18.37
CA PHE A 354 -12.03 19.40 -19.10
C PHE A 354 -11.96 19.10 -20.60
N ILE A 355 -13.12 19.01 -21.25
CA ILE A 355 -13.17 19.05 -22.71
C ILE A 355 -12.82 20.49 -23.08
N SER A 356 -11.56 20.74 -23.44
CA SER A 356 -11.20 21.98 -24.11
C SER A 356 -12.01 22.03 -25.40
N ALA A 357 -13.11 22.78 -25.40
CA ALA A 357 -13.81 23.15 -26.60
C ALA A 357 -12.86 24.04 -27.40
N SER A 358 -12.02 23.42 -28.21
CA SER A 358 -11.27 24.11 -29.24
C SER A 358 -12.29 24.77 -30.15
N SER A 359 -12.28 26.10 -30.11
CA SER A 359 -13.02 27.02 -30.94
C SER A 359 -12.91 26.61 -32.41
N SER A 360 -13.93 25.94 -32.92
CA SER A 360 -14.16 25.88 -34.36
C SER A 360 -15.24 26.91 -34.68
N ASN A 361 -14.80 28.08 -35.13
CA ASN A 361 -15.64 29.00 -35.86
C ASN A 361 -16.20 28.26 -37.08
N VAL A 362 -17.45 27.82 -37.01
CA VAL A 362 -18.20 27.35 -38.18
C VAL A 362 -19.30 28.38 -38.42
N SER A 363 -19.03 29.23 -39.40
CA SER A 363 -19.97 30.12 -40.04
C SER A 363 -21.19 29.33 -40.51
N VAL A 364 -22.35 29.69 -39.96
CA VAL A 364 -23.64 29.14 -40.36
C VAL A 364 -24.02 29.78 -41.69
N ASN A 365 -23.87 29.04 -42.79
CA ASN A 365 -24.55 29.36 -44.04
C ASN A 365 -25.60 28.28 -44.33
N LYS A 366 -26.83 28.73 -44.53
CA LYS A 366 -28.05 27.93 -44.74
C LYS A 366 -28.03 27.27 -46.12
N GLN A 367 -28.38 26.00 -46.22
CA GLN A 367 -29.43 25.45 -47.12
C GLN A 367 -29.71 23.97 -46.78
N PRO A 368 -30.95 23.45 -46.98
CA PRO A 368 -31.33 22.08 -46.65
C PRO A 368 -31.49 21.20 -47.90
N SER A 369 -30.95 19.97 -47.91
CA SER A 369 -31.50 18.88 -48.73
C SER A 369 -30.95 17.49 -48.40
N ARG A 370 -31.89 16.60 -48.03
CA ARG A 370 -32.01 15.14 -48.25
C ARG A 370 -30.98 14.16 -47.63
N PRO A 371 -31.44 13.02 -47.05
CA PRO A 371 -30.58 12.02 -46.44
C PRO A 371 -30.17 10.94 -47.45
N THR A 372 -28.87 10.67 -47.56
CA THR A 372 -28.37 9.45 -48.20
C THR A 372 -27.35 8.78 -47.29
N ASN A 373 -27.66 7.54 -46.95
CA ASN A 373 -26.85 6.63 -46.14
C ASN A 373 -25.44 6.46 -46.72
N VAL A 374 -24.43 6.83 -45.94
CA VAL A 374 -23.05 6.38 -46.16
C VAL A 374 -22.44 5.99 -44.81
N THR A 375 -22.04 4.73 -44.76
CA THR A 375 -21.29 4.03 -43.73
C THR A 375 -20.12 4.86 -43.19
N LYS A 376 -20.22 5.32 -41.93
CA LYS A 376 -19.11 5.95 -41.22
C LYS A 376 -18.39 4.94 -40.34
N SER A 377 -17.25 4.50 -40.87
CA SER A 377 -16.10 4.01 -40.10
C SER A 377 -15.90 4.86 -38.85
N MET A 378 -16.12 4.27 -37.67
CA MET A 378 -15.77 4.89 -36.40
C MET A 378 -14.26 4.79 -36.20
N ARG A 379 -13.51 5.71 -36.82
CA ARG A 379 -12.23 6.14 -36.26
C ARG A 379 -12.55 6.88 -34.95
N LYS A 380 -12.62 6.14 -33.84
CA LYS A 380 -12.45 6.70 -32.50
C LYS A 380 -11.05 7.32 -32.48
N SER A 381 -10.96 8.63 -32.64
CA SER A 381 -9.78 9.39 -32.26
C SER A 381 -9.59 9.19 -30.76
N LEU A 382 -8.66 8.30 -30.38
CA LEU A 382 -8.15 8.24 -29.03
C LEU A 382 -7.54 9.61 -28.73
N ILE A 383 -8.27 10.44 -27.99
CA ILE A 383 -7.69 11.55 -27.26
C ILE A 383 -6.83 10.88 -26.20
N VAL A 384 -5.51 10.85 -26.43
CA VAL A 384 -4.54 10.46 -25.42
C VAL A 384 -4.61 11.54 -24.35
N ALA A 385 -5.40 11.31 -23.31
CA ALA A 385 -5.36 12.13 -22.11
C ALA A 385 -3.92 12.08 -21.59
N GLY A 386 -3.32 13.25 -21.38
CA GLY A 386 -1.97 13.36 -20.84
C GLY A 386 -1.82 12.63 -19.49
N PRO A 387 -0.58 12.39 -19.04
CA PRO A 387 -0.34 11.77 -17.74
C PRO A 387 -0.89 12.65 -16.62
N THR A 388 -1.65 12.05 -15.70
CA THR A 388 -2.33 12.73 -14.58
C THR A 388 -1.34 13.36 -13.58
N PHE A 389 -0.11 12.84 -13.52
CA PHE A 389 0.99 13.31 -12.68
C PHE A 389 2.31 13.07 -13.40
N LYS A 390 3.38 13.76 -12.98
CA LYS A 390 4.71 13.69 -13.62
C LYS A 390 5.43 12.38 -13.25
N ASP A 391 6.34 11.95 -14.11
CA ASP A 391 7.24 10.83 -13.83
C ASP A 391 8.23 11.17 -12.70
N ILE A 392 8.65 10.14 -11.98
CA ILE A 392 9.65 10.26 -10.93
C ILE A 392 11.04 10.26 -11.57
N VAL A 393 11.84 11.26 -11.23
CA VAL A 393 13.24 11.36 -11.63
C VAL A 393 14.09 11.38 -10.35
N ILE A 394 14.64 10.22 -9.99
CA ILE A 394 15.48 10.11 -8.80
C ILE A 394 16.90 10.62 -9.15
N PRO A 395 17.49 11.54 -8.38
CA PRO A 395 18.87 11.94 -8.59
C PRO A 395 19.83 10.74 -8.56
N SER A 396 20.76 10.70 -9.51
CA SER A 396 21.80 9.66 -9.57
C SER A 396 22.68 9.68 -8.32
N LYS A 397 23.27 8.53 -7.97
CA LYS A 397 24.15 8.41 -6.80
C LYS A 397 25.41 9.24 -7.00
N GLN A 398 25.83 9.95 -5.95
CA GLN A 398 27.06 10.74 -5.90
C GLN A 398 28.10 10.07 -4.99
N GLU A 399 29.36 10.54 -5.00
CA GLU A 399 30.42 10.00 -4.13
C GLU A 399 30.02 10.02 -2.65
N ASP A 400 29.30 11.06 -2.22
CA ASP A 400 28.78 11.21 -0.87
C ASP A 400 27.71 10.16 -0.48
N ASP A 401 27.16 9.40 -1.44
CA ASP A 401 26.23 8.28 -1.19
C ASP A 401 26.95 6.97 -0.84
N TYR A 402 28.28 6.94 -0.96
CA TYR A 402 29.14 5.86 -0.51
C TYR A 402 29.75 6.20 0.85
N PRO A 403 30.12 5.21 1.68
CA PRO A 403 30.55 5.47 3.04
C PRO A 403 31.88 6.21 3.03
N LEU A 404 31.97 7.28 3.83
CA LEU A 404 33.26 7.75 4.31
C LEU A 404 33.77 6.73 5.36
N GLU A 405 35.06 6.39 5.31
CA GLU A 405 35.71 5.46 6.26
C GLU A 405 35.56 5.87 7.73
N THR A 406 35.17 7.12 7.98
CA THR A 406 34.82 7.66 9.28
C THR A 406 33.33 7.97 9.31
N CYS A 407 32.55 7.10 9.93
CA CYS A 407 31.16 7.43 10.25
C CYS A 407 31.19 8.40 11.44
N PRO A 408 30.79 9.68 11.31
CA PRO A 408 30.57 10.53 12.47
C PRO A 408 29.49 9.89 13.35
N ASP A 409 29.48 10.21 14.64
CA ASP A 409 28.50 9.70 15.60
C ASP A 409 27.07 9.71 15.03
N PHE A 410 26.32 8.62 15.27
CA PHE A 410 24.97 8.48 14.75
C PHE A 410 24.09 9.64 15.25
N PRO A 411 23.42 10.40 14.36
CA PRO A 411 22.66 11.57 14.78
C PRO A 411 21.54 11.20 15.74
N THR A 412 21.45 11.93 16.85
CA THR A 412 20.43 11.72 17.90
C THR A 412 19.21 12.61 17.73
N GLU A 413 19.29 13.68 16.93
CA GLU A 413 18.18 14.58 16.66
C GLU A 413 17.11 13.93 15.78
N SER A 414 15.86 13.98 16.23
CA SER A 414 14.72 13.50 15.45
C SER A 414 14.03 14.65 14.70
N MET A 415 13.56 14.36 13.48
CA MET A 415 12.70 15.24 12.69
C MET A 415 11.36 15.48 13.40
N PRO A 416 10.72 16.65 13.18
CA PRO A 416 9.40 16.92 13.73
C PRO A 416 8.39 15.88 13.23
N ARG A 417 7.67 15.26 14.17
CA ARG A 417 6.63 14.28 13.80
C ARG A 417 5.49 15.00 13.11
N ARG A 418 5.15 14.52 11.92
CA ARG A 418 3.94 14.96 11.23
C ARG A 418 2.70 14.49 12.02
N PRO A 419 1.82 15.41 12.46
CA PRO A 419 0.62 15.02 13.17
C PRO A 419 -0.39 14.39 12.19
N CYS A 420 -0.97 13.24 12.57
CA CYS A 420 -2.12 12.68 11.88
C CYS A 420 -3.40 13.46 12.23
N ASP A 421 -4.37 13.48 11.31
CA ASP A 421 -5.66 14.15 11.54
C ASP A 421 -6.52 13.36 12.55
N GLU A 422 -6.38 13.75 13.82
CA GLU A 422 -7.12 13.19 14.94
C GLU A 422 -8.63 13.39 14.81
N LEU A 423 -9.05 14.54 14.28
CA LEU A 423 -10.46 14.85 14.09
C LEU A 423 -11.08 13.89 13.07
N GLN A 424 -10.36 13.62 11.99
CA GLN A 424 -10.79 12.68 10.96
C GLN A 424 -10.84 11.24 11.48
N ARG A 425 -9.85 10.83 12.29
CA ARG A 425 -9.87 9.55 13.00
C ARG A 425 -11.14 9.39 13.83
N GLN A 426 -11.49 10.41 14.62
CA GLN A 426 -12.69 10.37 15.47
C GLN A 426 -13.99 10.33 14.67
N LYS A 427 -14.08 11.03 13.54
CA LYS A 427 -15.24 10.94 12.63
C LYS A 427 -15.44 9.51 12.12
N TRP A 428 -14.36 8.85 11.70
CA TRP A 428 -14.40 7.46 11.27
C TRP A 428 -14.80 6.50 12.38
N MET A 429 -14.24 6.66 13.58
CA MET A 429 -14.61 5.85 14.74
C MET A 429 -16.10 5.96 15.07
N LYS A 430 -16.64 7.18 15.09
CA LYS A 430 -18.08 7.44 15.30
C LYS A 430 -18.95 6.80 14.20
N ARG A 431 -18.50 6.86 12.94
CA ARG A 431 -19.22 6.25 11.81
C ARG A 431 -19.30 4.72 11.96
N ILE A 432 -18.18 4.07 12.27
CA ILE A 432 -18.15 2.60 12.40
C ILE A 432 -19.00 2.13 13.57
N GLN A 433 -18.92 2.80 14.73
CA GLN A 433 -19.76 2.48 15.87
C GLN A 433 -21.25 2.52 15.51
N ARG A 434 -21.69 3.52 14.73
CA ARG A 434 -23.08 3.62 14.24
C ARG A 434 -23.46 2.48 13.30
N ILE A 435 -22.56 2.07 12.41
CA ILE A 435 -22.81 0.96 11.47
C ILE A 435 -22.93 -0.37 12.24
N GLN A 436 -22.01 -0.63 13.16
CA GLN A 436 -22.02 -1.83 14.00
C GLN A 436 -23.26 -1.90 14.89
N TYR A 437 -23.67 -0.77 15.49
CA TYR A 437 -24.89 -0.70 16.27
C TYR A 437 -26.13 -1.09 15.45
N ARG A 438 -26.26 -0.56 14.21
CA ARG A 438 -27.38 -0.91 13.31
C ARG A 438 -27.39 -2.39 12.93
N GLN A 439 -26.22 -2.97 12.64
CA GLN A 439 -26.08 -4.39 12.30
C GLN A 439 -26.51 -5.29 13.47
N ARG A 440 -26.07 -4.97 14.69
CA ARG A 440 -26.48 -5.69 15.91
C ARG A 440 -27.98 -5.56 16.18
N ALA A 441 -28.58 -4.39 15.90
CA ALA A 441 -30.02 -4.19 16.07
C ALA A 441 -30.83 -5.05 15.07
N HIS A 442 -30.38 -5.16 13.83
CA HIS A 442 -31.05 -6.01 12.82
C HIS A 442 -30.94 -7.50 13.17
N GLN A 443 -29.80 -7.96 13.69
CA GLN A 443 -29.61 -9.35 14.13
C GLN A 443 -30.44 -9.76 15.36
N LYS A 444 -31.03 -8.80 16.09
CA LYS A 444 -31.91 -9.07 17.25
C LYS A 444 -33.40 -9.13 16.87
N HIS A 445 -33.74 -8.74 15.65
CA HIS A 445 -35.12 -8.69 15.14
C HIS A 445 -35.40 -9.72 14.03
N VAL A 446 -34.40 -10.53 13.69
CA VAL A 446 -34.47 -11.76 12.91
C VAL A 446 -34.22 -12.90 13.87
#